data_AF-A0A2M7PR43-F1
#
_entry.id   AF-A0A2M7PR43-F1
#
_cell.length_a   1.000
_cell.length_b   1.000
_cell.length_c   1.000
_cell.angle_alpha   90.00
_cell.angle_beta   90.00
_cell.angle_gamma   90.00
#
_symmetry.space_group_name_H-M   'P 1'
#
loop_
_entity.id
_entity.type
_entity.pdbx_description
1 polymer ?
#
loop_
_entity_poly.entity_id
_entity_poly.type
_entity_poly.pdbx_seq_one_letter_code
_entity_poly.pdbx_strand_id
1 'polypeptide(L)'
;MGSPNAHDVVNQGIAYHQGALSADPTQLAGNLFYYNTASTDFDDLNNGLNYFNYYYPSNTMSGYEIVEPLDVTLNTVTKWPKQVGTDWSYTNGCPPHTGGGGTLRSQMITSGQQADSTASVLALLVDGGDTPLLTNEVQQSTPPQTVTMYNELMATSPYLSDSVVGQAIIKEDVLPNAMLRDIMVANAHSAKSEALMSTLDNRYDPMPDYMKAQVLQGRSIVSLKEEAESRLGAFRLEEARAFYSLARIFMSDTLTPAASSDSLAALLAASNTVNAHYQLALLHFNKGEYTQGSDELSNIATNFTLDADELMAHQNMVDYYDWLVT
;
A
#
# COMPACT_ATOMS: atom_id res chain seq x y z
N MET A 1 3.80 -12.06 -0.08
CA MET A 1 3.30 -11.22 -1.20
C MET A 1 3.77 -9.80 -0.92
N GLY A 2 4.52 -9.22 -1.85
CA GLY A 2 5.09 -7.88 -1.67
C GLY A 2 3.98 -6.83 -1.53
N SER A 3 4.18 -5.89 -0.61
CA SER A 3 3.32 -4.70 -0.52
C SER A 3 3.31 -4.03 -1.90
N PRO A 4 2.16 -3.83 -2.56
CA PRO A 4 2.14 -3.18 -3.85
C PRO A 4 2.69 -1.76 -3.66
N ASN A 5 3.80 -1.46 -4.33
CA ASN A 5 4.30 -0.12 -4.44
C ASN A 5 3.18 0.76 -4.99
N ALA A 6 2.93 1.91 -4.36
CA ALA A 6 2.00 2.92 -4.86
C ALA A 6 2.35 3.42 -6.28
N HIS A 7 3.50 3.01 -6.81
CA HIS A 7 4.05 3.40 -8.11
C HIS A 7 3.81 2.40 -9.25
N ASP A 8 3.38 1.16 -8.97
CA ASP A 8 3.38 0.08 -9.98
C ASP A 8 1.99 -0.46 -10.36
N VAL A 9 0.90 0.14 -9.88
CA VAL A 9 -0.45 -0.40 -10.17
C VAL A 9 -1.11 0.35 -11.34
N VAL A 10 -0.96 -0.19 -12.56
CA VAL A 10 -1.90 0.05 -13.67
C VAL A 10 -3.16 -0.79 -13.43
N ASN A 11 -3.89 -0.42 -12.37
CA ASN A 11 -5.23 -0.89 -12.07
C ASN A 11 -5.78 0.09 -11.01
N GLN A 12 -6.77 0.89 -11.38
CA GLN A 12 -7.42 1.86 -10.51
C GLN A 12 -8.34 1.16 -9.48
N GLY A 13 -7.76 0.24 -8.70
CA GLY A 13 -8.40 -0.30 -7.51
C GLY A 13 -8.31 0.69 -6.35
N ILE A 14 -9.19 0.50 -5.37
CA ILE A 14 -9.09 1.14 -4.06
C ILE A 14 -7.76 0.68 -3.43
N ALA A 15 -6.81 1.60 -3.22
CA ALA A 15 -5.58 1.31 -2.48
C ALA A 15 -5.91 0.63 -1.14
N TYR A 16 -5.14 -0.41 -0.79
CA TYR A 16 -5.37 -1.25 0.40
C TYR A 16 -5.50 -0.44 1.70
N HIS A 17 -4.81 0.70 1.78
CA HIS A 17 -5.01 1.73 2.82
C HIS A 17 -5.48 3.03 2.18
N GLN A 18 -6.71 3.45 2.50
CA GLN A 18 -7.28 4.72 2.04
C GLN A 18 -6.94 5.83 3.06
N GLY A 19 -5.81 6.49 2.84
CA GLY A 19 -5.22 7.42 3.81
C GLY A 19 -4.45 6.68 4.91
N ALA A 20 -3.81 7.47 5.79
CA ALA A 20 -2.97 6.95 6.84
C ALA A 20 -3.50 7.22 8.25
N LEU A 21 -3.08 6.40 9.21
CA LEU A 21 -3.25 6.68 10.64
C LEU A 21 -2.32 7.83 11.07
N SER A 22 -2.65 9.05 10.65
CA SER A 22 -1.84 10.25 10.87
C SER A 22 -2.68 11.42 11.39
N ALA A 23 -2.00 12.37 12.03
CA ALA A 23 -2.57 13.69 12.35
C ALA A 23 -2.33 14.69 11.21
N ASP A 24 -1.47 14.36 10.25
CA ASP A 24 -1.22 15.21 9.08
C ASP A 24 -2.34 14.98 8.04
N PRO A 25 -3.16 16.00 7.74
CA PRO A 25 -4.25 15.87 6.77
C PRO A 25 -3.77 15.54 5.36
N THR A 26 -2.53 15.87 5.00
CA THR A 26 -1.98 15.56 3.68
C THR A 26 -1.77 14.05 3.48
N GLN A 27 -1.74 13.28 4.57
CA GLN A 27 -1.60 11.83 4.58
C GLN A 27 -2.95 11.11 4.70
N LEU A 28 -4.06 11.83 4.84
CA LEU A 28 -5.41 11.25 4.87
C LEU A 28 -5.96 11.06 3.46
N ALA A 29 -7.09 10.33 3.34
CA ALA A 29 -7.79 10.21 2.07
C ALA A 29 -8.34 11.57 1.64
N GLY A 30 -8.09 11.93 0.38
CA GLY A 30 -8.43 13.23 -0.20
C GLY A 30 -9.64 13.20 -1.14
N ASN A 31 -10.47 12.15 -1.07
CA ASN A 31 -11.64 12.05 -1.94
C ASN A 31 -12.71 13.04 -1.50
N LEU A 32 -13.49 13.53 -2.47
CA LEU A 32 -14.68 14.32 -2.23
C LEU A 32 -15.89 13.48 -2.68
N PHE A 33 -16.91 13.44 -1.85
CA PHE A 33 -18.12 12.67 -2.03
C PHE A 33 -19.28 13.59 -2.35
N TYR A 34 -20.16 13.12 -3.24
CA TYR A 34 -21.36 13.85 -3.60
C TYR A 34 -22.51 13.39 -2.70
N TYR A 35 -23.17 14.33 -2.05
CA TYR A 35 -24.24 14.00 -1.11
C TYR A 35 -25.59 13.95 -1.80
N ASN A 36 -25.98 12.75 -2.19
CA ASN A 36 -27.35 12.44 -2.59
C ASN A 36 -28.14 11.95 -1.38
N THR A 37 -29.35 12.48 -1.15
CA THR A 37 -30.19 12.10 0.00
C THR A 37 -30.93 10.77 -0.20
N ALA A 38 -30.59 9.97 -1.21
CA ALA A 38 -31.21 8.69 -1.50
C ALA A 38 -30.43 7.56 -0.82
N SER A 39 -30.83 7.22 0.41
CA SER A 39 -30.03 6.51 1.42
C SER A 39 -29.72 5.01 1.19
N THR A 40 -29.50 4.51 -0.04
CA THR A 40 -29.37 3.05 -0.25
C THR A 40 -28.43 2.56 -1.38
N ASP A 41 -27.62 3.40 -2.04
CA ASP A 41 -26.89 2.97 -3.26
C ASP A 41 -25.38 2.65 -3.09
N PHE A 42 -24.78 2.77 -1.91
CA PHE A 42 -23.34 2.50 -1.68
C PHE A 42 -22.43 3.20 -2.72
N ASP A 43 -22.82 4.39 -3.19
CA ASP A 43 -22.19 5.08 -4.30
C ASP A 43 -20.84 5.71 -3.93
N ASP A 44 -20.63 6.03 -2.65
CA ASP A 44 -19.35 6.56 -2.14
C ASP A 44 -18.27 5.49 -2.08
N LEU A 45 -18.50 4.38 -1.36
CA LEU A 45 -17.56 3.26 -1.23
C LEU A 45 -18.28 1.91 -1.30
N ASN A 46 -18.39 1.39 -2.52
CA ASN A 46 -18.84 0.02 -2.77
C ASN A 46 -17.65 -0.96 -2.77
N ASN A 47 -17.52 -1.77 -1.72
CA ASN A 47 -16.44 -2.74 -1.59
C ASN A 47 -16.94 -4.17 -1.39
N GLY A 48 -16.82 -4.99 -2.44
CA GLY A 48 -17.11 -6.42 -2.40
C GLY A 48 -15.90 -7.31 -2.10
N LEU A 49 -14.76 -6.74 -1.73
CA LEU A 49 -13.50 -7.45 -1.46
C LEU A 49 -13.16 -7.41 0.04
N ASN A 50 -11.86 -7.49 0.36
CA ASN A 50 -11.34 -7.49 1.72
C ASN A 50 -11.74 -6.25 2.51
N TYR A 51 -11.82 -6.41 3.82
CA TYR A 51 -12.12 -5.33 4.76
C TYR A 51 -10.98 -4.30 4.80
N PHE A 52 -11.29 -2.99 4.76
CA PHE A 52 -10.26 -1.95 4.90
C PHE A 52 -10.70 -0.75 5.75
N ASN A 53 -9.72 0.06 6.13
CA ASN A 53 -9.90 1.30 6.89
C ASN A 53 -9.83 2.53 5.98
N TYR A 54 -10.81 3.42 6.09
CA TYR A 54 -10.85 4.71 5.39
C TYR A 54 -10.59 5.86 6.36
N TYR A 55 -9.42 6.50 6.25
CA TYR A 55 -9.00 7.62 7.11
C TYR A 55 -9.29 8.94 6.42
N TYR A 56 -10.14 9.78 7.02
CA TYR A 56 -10.58 11.03 6.39
C TYR A 56 -10.47 12.22 7.35
N PRO A 57 -10.22 13.43 6.83
CA PRO A 57 -10.20 14.65 7.64
C PRO A 57 -11.59 14.94 8.18
N SER A 58 -11.68 15.28 9.45
CA SER A 58 -12.96 15.62 10.12
C SER A 58 -12.83 16.97 10.81
N ASN A 59 -13.80 17.85 10.57
CA ASN A 59 -13.89 19.18 11.16
C ASN A 59 -15.33 19.39 11.65
N THR A 60 -15.49 20.20 12.69
CA THR A 60 -16.80 20.53 13.30
C THR A 60 -17.50 21.71 12.62
N MET A 61 -16.83 22.36 11.66
CA MET A 61 -17.39 23.43 10.84
C MET A 61 -18.32 22.88 9.76
N SER A 62 -19.37 23.62 9.41
CA SER A 62 -20.30 23.24 8.32
C SER A 62 -19.65 23.42 6.94
N GLY A 63 -19.96 22.52 5.99
CA GLY A 63 -19.39 22.49 4.65
C GLY A 63 -18.18 21.54 4.50
N TYR A 64 -17.84 20.84 5.58
CA TYR A 64 -16.72 19.90 5.67
C TYR A 64 -17.17 18.45 5.62
N GLU A 65 -18.46 18.22 5.47
CA GLU A 65 -19.02 16.89 5.52
C GLU A 65 -18.59 16.13 4.24
N ILE A 66 -18.50 16.77 3.07
CA ILE A 66 -18.21 16.14 1.75
C ILE A 66 -16.91 15.31 1.62
N VAL A 67 -16.04 15.26 2.63
CA VAL A 67 -14.86 14.37 2.66
C VAL A 67 -15.15 13.05 3.39
N GLU A 68 -16.24 12.99 4.15
CA GLU A 68 -16.76 11.78 4.75
C GLU A 68 -17.59 11.01 3.72
N PRO A 69 -17.24 9.74 3.43
CA PRO A 69 -18.13 8.87 2.67
C PRO A 69 -19.32 8.47 3.57
N LEU A 70 -20.53 8.77 3.13
CA LEU A 70 -21.76 8.42 3.85
C LEU A 70 -22.24 7.02 3.46
N ASP A 71 -22.25 6.73 2.17
CA ASP A 71 -22.82 5.50 1.62
C ASP A 71 -21.73 4.46 1.34
N VAL A 72 -21.41 3.67 2.37
CA VAL A 72 -20.31 2.69 2.35
C VAL A 72 -20.80 1.27 2.60
N THR A 73 -20.12 0.27 2.05
CA THR A 73 -20.35 -1.13 2.40
C THR A 73 -19.90 -1.41 3.85
N LEU A 74 -20.81 -1.24 4.81
CA LEU A 74 -20.52 -1.32 6.26
C LEU A 74 -19.82 -2.62 6.71
N ASN A 75 -20.02 -3.72 5.97
CA ASN A 75 -19.42 -5.01 6.29
C ASN A 75 -17.96 -5.13 5.89
N THR A 76 -17.44 -4.21 5.07
CA THR A 76 -16.09 -4.27 4.48
C THR A 76 -15.34 -2.92 4.58
N VAL A 77 -15.96 -1.89 5.17
CA VAL A 77 -15.36 -0.56 5.33
C VAL A 77 -15.54 -0.06 6.77
N THR A 78 -14.43 0.22 7.48
CA THR A 78 -14.46 1.05 8.71
C THR A 78 -14.01 2.47 8.38
N LYS A 79 -14.82 3.46 8.78
CA LYS A 79 -14.49 4.88 8.67
C LYS A 79 -13.75 5.38 9.92
N TRP A 80 -12.64 6.10 9.72
CA TRP A 80 -11.84 6.68 10.79
C TRP A 80 -11.70 8.21 10.61
N PRO A 81 -12.55 9.00 11.31
CA PRO A 81 -12.38 10.45 11.32
C PRO A 81 -11.08 10.85 12.01
N LYS A 82 -10.32 11.76 11.40
CA LYS A 82 -9.14 12.39 11.99
C LYS A 82 -9.40 13.87 12.16
N GLN A 83 -9.40 14.33 13.41
CA GLN A 83 -9.68 15.72 13.72
C GLN A 83 -8.57 16.60 13.14
N VAL A 84 -8.95 17.55 12.31
CA VAL A 84 -8.04 18.55 11.73
C VAL A 84 -8.26 19.91 12.37
N GLY A 85 -7.30 20.82 12.20
CA GLY A 85 -7.44 22.21 12.66
C GLY A 85 -8.66 22.89 12.04
N THR A 86 -9.27 23.82 12.77
CA THR A 86 -10.47 24.54 12.31
C THR A 86 -10.22 25.39 11.06
N ASP A 87 -8.97 25.72 10.80
CA ASP A 87 -8.47 26.46 9.63
C ASP A 87 -8.23 25.59 8.39
N TRP A 88 -8.25 24.26 8.56
CA TRP A 88 -8.17 23.34 7.44
C TRP A 88 -9.37 23.53 6.51
N SER A 89 -9.18 23.31 5.21
CA SER A 89 -10.23 23.25 4.17
C SER A 89 -9.77 22.30 3.08
N TYR A 90 -10.67 21.79 2.23
CA TYR A 90 -10.22 20.99 1.08
C TYR A 90 -9.23 21.77 0.20
N THR A 91 -9.40 23.09 0.07
CA THR A 91 -8.54 23.94 -0.77
C THR A 91 -7.15 24.14 -0.16
N ASN A 92 -7.06 24.29 1.16
CA ASN A 92 -5.79 24.53 1.87
C ASN A 92 -5.15 23.25 2.43
N GLY A 93 -5.93 22.17 2.44
CA GLY A 93 -5.60 20.87 2.98
C GLY A 93 -5.08 19.88 1.95
N CYS A 94 -5.34 20.17 0.66
CA CYS A 94 -4.60 19.53 -0.40
C CYS A 94 -3.10 19.85 -0.24
N PRO A 95 -2.20 18.86 -0.34
CA PRO A 95 -0.77 19.09 -0.27
C PRO A 95 -0.38 20.19 -1.26
N PRO A 96 0.28 21.26 -0.80
CA PRO A 96 0.60 22.37 -1.67
C PRO A 96 1.58 21.91 -2.77
N HIS A 97 1.29 22.28 -4.03
CA HIS A 97 2.27 22.16 -5.13
C HIS A 97 3.37 23.23 -5.08
N THR A 98 3.41 24.03 -4.01
CA THR A 98 4.26 25.20 -3.90
C THR A 98 5.51 24.86 -3.10
N GLY A 99 6.53 24.38 -3.81
CA GLY A 99 7.89 24.28 -3.30
C GLY A 99 8.87 24.70 -4.39
N GLY A 100 9.88 25.49 -4.05
CA GLY A 100 11.03 25.67 -4.94
C GLY A 100 11.75 24.32 -5.11
N GLY A 101 12.43 24.12 -6.25
CA GLY A 101 13.08 22.84 -6.56
C GLY A 101 14.01 22.30 -5.46
N GLY A 102 14.69 23.18 -4.72
CA GLY A 102 15.53 22.77 -3.57
C GLY A 102 14.73 22.15 -2.42
N THR A 103 13.56 22.71 -2.08
CA THR A 103 12.71 22.20 -1.00
C THR A 103 12.11 20.85 -1.37
N LEU A 104 11.59 20.72 -2.59
CA LEU A 104 11.00 19.46 -3.07
C LEU A 104 12.05 18.35 -3.13
N ARG A 105 13.30 18.67 -3.52
CA ARG A 105 14.39 17.70 -3.51
C ARG A 105 14.74 17.22 -2.10
N SER A 106 14.76 18.13 -1.13
CA SER A 106 14.96 17.75 0.27
C SER A 106 13.82 16.87 0.78
N GLN A 107 12.57 17.22 0.47
CA GLN A 107 11.39 16.45 0.86
C GLN A 107 11.45 15.03 0.30
N MET A 108 11.65 14.89 -1.01
CA MET A 108 11.78 13.59 -1.68
C MET A 108 12.85 12.69 -1.03
N ILE A 109 14.02 13.25 -0.73
CA ILE A 109 15.12 12.50 -0.09
C ILE A 109 14.73 12.08 1.34
N THR A 110 14.17 13.00 2.13
CA THR A 110 13.79 12.70 3.52
C THR A 110 12.67 11.68 3.60
N SER A 111 11.60 11.82 2.80
CA SER A 111 10.49 10.88 2.78
C SER A 111 10.92 9.52 2.22
N GLY A 112 11.79 9.48 1.21
CA GLY A 112 12.38 8.23 0.70
C GLY A 112 13.19 7.50 1.78
N GLN A 113 14.05 8.21 2.52
CA GLN A 113 14.79 7.62 3.65
C GLN A 113 13.88 7.08 4.76
N GLN A 114 12.79 7.80 5.07
CA GLN A 114 11.79 7.36 6.05
C GLN A 114 11.04 6.12 5.57
N ALA A 115 10.69 6.08 4.28
CA ALA A 115 10.04 4.93 3.65
C ALA A 115 10.97 3.71 3.69
N ASP A 116 12.22 3.84 3.26
CA ASP A 116 13.20 2.75 3.25
C ASP A 116 13.47 2.22 4.67
N SER A 117 13.61 3.11 5.65
CA SER A 117 13.77 2.73 7.05
C SER A 117 12.56 1.96 7.58
N THR A 118 11.34 2.45 7.29
CA THR A 118 10.10 1.81 7.73
C THR A 118 9.92 0.45 7.06
N ALA A 119 10.18 0.35 5.75
CA ALA A 119 10.12 -0.90 4.99
C ALA A 119 11.11 -1.93 5.54
N SER A 120 12.34 -1.51 5.87
CA SER A 120 13.36 -2.40 6.44
C SER A 120 12.96 -2.94 7.81
N VAL A 121 12.39 -2.08 8.68
CA VAL A 121 11.89 -2.50 9.98
C VAL A 121 10.70 -3.45 9.82
N LEU A 122 9.76 -3.13 8.92
CA LEU A 122 8.60 -3.99 8.66
C LEU A 122 9.04 -5.36 8.14
N ALA A 123 10.01 -5.42 7.24
CA ALA A 123 10.56 -6.66 6.71
C ALA A 123 11.17 -7.55 7.80
N LEU A 124 11.80 -6.97 8.83
CA LEU A 124 12.37 -7.72 9.96
C LEU A 124 11.30 -8.19 10.96
N LEU A 125 10.21 -7.44 11.12
CA LEU A 125 9.15 -7.75 12.08
C LEU A 125 8.16 -8.77 11.52
N VAL A 126 7.80 -8.66 10.24
CA VAL A 126 6.87 -9.57 9.59
C VAL A 126 7.44 -10.98 9.59
N ASP A 127 6.71 -11.89 10.22
CA ASP A 127 7.09 -13.31 10.37
C ASP A 127 8.51 -13.53 10.92
N GLY A 128 9.03 -12.60 11.73
CA GLY A 128 10.38 -12.68 12.27
C GLY A 128 11.50 -12.50 11.24
N GLY A 129 11.19 -11.94 10.06
CA GLY A 129 12.15 -11.64 9.00
C GLY A 129 12.19 -12.65 7.86
N ASP A 130 11.53 -13.80 8.00
CA ASP A 130 11.55 -14.87 7.01
C ASP A 130 10.19 -15.57 6.91
N THR A 131 9.28 -14.94 6.15
CA THR A 131 7.95 -15.51 5.86
C THR A 131 8.03 -16.94 5.29
N PRO A 132 8.86 -17.25 4.28
CA PRO A 132 8.98 -18.62 3.77
C PRO A 132 9.40 -19.63 4.84
N LEU A 133 10.36 -19.30 5.70
CA LEU A 133 10.81 -20.18 6.78
C LEU A 133 9.68 -20.44 7.78
N LEU A 134 9.10 -19.39 8.36
CA LEU A 134 8.05 -19.55 9.38
C LEU A 134 6.81 -20.26 8.81
N THR A 135 6.45 -19.96 7.56
CA THR A 135 5.36 -20.66 6.86
C THR A 135 5.63 -22.17 6.76
N ASN A 136 6.85 -22.55 6.39
CA ASN A 136 7.26 -23.95 6.31
C ASN A 136 7.31 -24.61 7.69
N GLU A 137 7.79 -23.91 8.72
CA GLU A 137 7.84 -24.43 10.09
C GLU A 137 6.44 -24.74 10.63
N VAL A 138 5.48 -23.84 10.42
CA VAL A 138 4.07 -24.10 10.76
C VAL A 138 3.56 -25.31 9.97
N GLN A 139 3.80 -25.36 8.65
CA GLN A 139 3.32 -26.43 7.79
C GLN A 139 3.87 -27.81 8.19
N GLN A 140 5.15 -27.89 8.57
CA GLN A 140 5.85 -29.12 8.93
C GLN A 140 5.73 -29.48 10.42
N SER A 141 5.11 -28.62 11.23
CA SER A 141 4.92 -28.87 12.65
C SER A 141 4.08 -30.12 12.92
N THR A 142 4.27 -30.68 14.11
CA THR A 142 3.59 -31.90 14.58
C THR A 142 3.03 -31.70 15.99
N PRO A 143 2.07 -32.51 16.46
CA PRO A 143 1.41 -32.29 17.76
C PRO A 143 2.36 -32.17 18.98
N PRO A 144 3.51 -32.87 19.07
CA PRO A 144 4.48 -32.64 20.14
C PRO A 144 5.04 -31.21 20.20
N GLN A 145 4.98 -30.47 19.09
CA GLN A 145 5.49 -29.09 18.97
C GLN A 145 4.42 -28.03 19.22
N THR A 146 3.16 -28.39 19.52
CA THR A 146 2.04 -27.46 19.70
C THR A 146 2.38 -26.24 20.56
N VAL A 147 2.95 -26.44 21.75
CA VAL A 147 3.26 -25.32 22.66
C VAL A 147 4.37 -24.44 22.11
N THR A 148 5.40 -25.03 21.50
CA THR A 148 6.51 -24.28 20.89
C THR A 148 6.00 -23.43 19.73
N MET A 149 5.23 -24.04 18.82
CA MET A 149 4.67 -23.36 17.65
C MET A 149 3.70 -22.24 18.07
N TYR A 150 2.84 -22.50 19.04
CA TYR A 150 1.96 -21.47 19.59
C TYR A 150 2.75 -20.28 20.17
N ASN A 151 3.77 -20.55 20.99
CA ASN A 151 4.57 -19.50 21.61
C ASN A 151 5.37 -18.68 20.58
N GLU A 152 5.88 -19.33 19.54
CA GLU A 152 6.58 -18.67 18.44
C GLU A 152 5.65 -17.73 17.67
N LEU A 153 4.48 -18.21 17.26
CA LEU A 153 3.48 -17.38 16.57
C LEU A 153 2.98 -16.23 17.44
N MET A 154 2.77 -16.46 18.74
CA MET A 154 2.39 -15.41 19.68
C MET A 154 3.52 -14.39 19.94
N ALA A 155 4.78 -14.81 19.93
CA ALA A 155 5.93 -13.91 20.09
C ALA A 155 6.14 -13.02 18.86
N THR A 156 5.83 -13.54 17.67
CA THR A 156 5.90 -12.80 16.39
C THR A 156 4.67 -11.91 16.16
N SER A 157 3.57 -12.18 16.86
CA SER A 157 2.37 -11.33 16.82
C SER A 157 2.70 -9.93 17.37
N PRO A 158 2.13 -8.84 16.80
CA PRO A 158 1.02 -8.79 15.83
C PRO A 158 1.47 -8.69 14.35
N TYR A 159 2.65 -9.24 14.00
CA TYR A 159 3.26 -9.08 12.68
C TYR A 159 3.17 -10.34 11.79
N LEU A 160 2.32 -11.31 12.11
CA LEU A 160 2.17 -12.48 11.25
C LEU A 160 1.58 -12.11 9.89
N SER A 161 2.11 -12.64 8.80
CA SER A 161 1.53 -12.49 7.48
C SER A 161 0.31 -13.40 7.29
N ASP A 162 -0.52 -13.07 6.31
CA ASP A 162 -1.64 -13.90 5.89
C ASP A 162 -1.18 -15.31 5.48
N SER A 163 0.03 -15.45 4.93
CA SER A 163 0.60 -16.76 4.58
C SER A 163 0.82 -17.64 5.81
N VAL A 164 1.44 -17.10 6.86
CA VAL A 164 1.69 -17.83 8.11
C VAL A 164 0.39 -18.10 8.87
N VAL A 165 -0.49 -17.09 8.98
CA VAL A 165 -1.80 -17.28 9.62
C VAL A 165 -2.65 -18.30 8.86
N GLY A 166 -2.61 -18.31 7.52
CA GLY A 166 -3.27 -19.30 6.69
C GLY A 166 -2.80 -20.72 6.97
N GLN A 167 -1.48 -20.95 7.09
CA GLN A 167 -0.97 -22.26 7.50
C GLN A 167 -1.37 -22.61 8.93
N ALA A 168 -1.39 -21.65 9.84
CA ALA A 168 -1.83 -21.87 11.21
C ALA A 168 -3.30 -22.30 11.30
N ILE A 169 -4.17 -21.76 10.43
CA ILE A 169 -5.57 -22.17 10.32
C ILE A 169 -5.68 -23.64 9.85
N ILE A 170 -4.90 -24.02 8.84
CA ILE A 170 -4.93 -25.36 8.24
C ILE A 170 -4.36 -26.43 9.19
N LYS A 171 -3.43 -26.05 10.07
CA LYS A 171 -2.69 -26.98 10.93
C LYS A 171 -3.44 -27.36 12.21
N GLU A 172 -4.65 -27.89 12.04
CA GLU A 172 -5.61 -28.14 13.11
C GLU A 172 -5.15 -29.16 14.16
N ASP A 173 -4.33 -30.12 13.76
CA ASP A 173 -3.77 -31.16 14.63
C ASP A 173 -2.72 -30.61 15.61
N VAL A 174 -2.10 -29.47 15.26
CA VAL A 174 -1.11 -28.78 16.08
C VAL A 174 -1.72 -27.57 16.79
N LEU A 175 -2.57 -26.81 16.10
CA LEU A 175 -3.15 -25.56 16.58
C LEU A 175 -4.68 -25.69 16.74
N PRO A 176 -5.16 -26.14 17.92
CA PRO A 176 -6.58 -26.25 18.19
C PRO A 176 -7.24 -24.86 18.22
N ASN A 177 -8.57 -24.84 18.06
CA ASN A 177 -9.38 -23.61 17.95
C ASN A 177 -9.06 -22.55 19.01
N ALA A 178 -8.83 -22.95 20.27
CA ALA A 178 -8.50 -22.01 21.34
C ALA A 178 -7.18 -21.25 21.11
N MET A 179 -6.14 -21.93 20.62
CA MET A 179 -4.82 -21.35 20.33
C MET A 179 -4.85 -20.53 19.05
N LEU A 180 -5.52 -21.04 18.01
CA LEU A 180 -5.67 -20.31 16.75
C LEU A 180 -6.42 -19.00 16.98
N ARG A 181 -7.49 -19.00 17.77
CA ARG A 181 -8.20 -17.78 18.14
C ARG A 181 -7.26 -16.76 18.77
N ASP A 182 -6.42 -17.16 19.72
CA ASP A 182 -5.50 -16.23 20.39
C ASP A 182 -4.50 -15.62 19.39
N ILE A 183 -3.96 -16.43 18.47
CA ILE A 183 -3.09 -15.97 17.38
C ILE A 183 -3.81 -14.98 16.48
N MET A 184 -5.01 -15.30 16.00
CA MET A 184 -5.76 -14.43 15.08
C MET A 184 -6.24 -13.14 15.77
N VAL A 185 -6.62 -13.19 17.04
CA VAL A 185 -6.95 -12.00 17.84
C VAL A 185 -5.72 -11.11 18.05
N ALA A 186 -4.55 -11.71 18.30
CA ALA A 186 -3.29 -10.95 18.40
C ALA A 186 -2.88 -10.33 17.05
N ASN A 187 -3.30 -10.91 15.93
CA ASN A 187 -3.06 -10.41 14.58
C ASN A 187 -4.37 -9.91 13.95
N ALA A 188 -4.93 -8.83 14.51
CA ALA A 188 -6.26 -8.34 14.16
C ALA A 188 -6.51 -8.13 12.66
N HIS A 189 -5.48 -7.83 11.87
CA HIS A 189 -5.55 -7.72 10.41
C HIS A 189 -5.98 -9.01 9.72
N SER A 190 -5.71 -10.18 10.31
CA SER A 190 -6.12 -11.48 9.75
C SER A 190 -7.63 -11.60 9.59
N ALA A 191 -8.42 -10.95 10.46
CA ALA A 191 -9.88 -10.95 10.40
C ALA A 191 -10.47 -10.17 9.20
N LYS A 192 -9.63 -9.39 8.52
CA LYS A 192 -9.98 -8.55 7.36
C LYS A 192 -9.77 -9.27 6.03
N SER A 193 -9.05 -10.38 6.05
CA SER A 193 -8.75 -11.21 4.88
C SER A 193 -9.89 -12.20 4.65
N GLU A 194 -10.67 -11.98 3.59
CA GLU A 194 -11.79 -12.88 3.24
C GLU A 194 -11.27 -14.29 2.89
N ALA A 195 -10.07 -14.39 2.31
CA ALA A 195 -9.41 -15.65 2.07
C ALA A 195 -9.18 -16.43 3.37
N LEU A 196 -8.63 -15.78 4.42
CA LEU A 196 -8.41 -16.42 5.71
C LEU A 196 -9.71 -16.77 6.43
N MET A 197 -10.72 -15.91 6.38
CA MET A 197 -12.04 -16.20 6.97
C MET A 197 -12.69 -17.41 6.28
N SER A 198 -12.60 -17.49 4.96
CA SER A 198 -13.04 -18.66 4.20
C SER A 198 -12.23 -19.91 4.58
N THR A 199 -10.91 -19.83 4.75
CA THR A 199 -10.10 -20.96 5.21
C THR A 199 -10.51 -21.42 6.61
N LEU A 200 -10.78 -20.46 7.52
CA LEU A 200 -11.22 -20.74 8.89
C LEU A 200 -12.57 -21.46 8.93
N ASP A 201 -13.50 -21.07 8.06
CA ASP A 201 -14.84 -21.65 7.98
C ASP A 201 -14.86 -23.07 7.38
N ASN A 202 -13.82 -23.42 6.63
CA ASN A 202 -13.68 -24.73 5.99
C ASN A 202 -12.84 -25.72 6.81
N ARG A 203 -12.54 -25.40 8.08
CA ARG A 203 -11.87 -26.32 9.01
C ARG A 203 -12.68 -27.60 9.22
N TYR A 204 -11.98 -28.72 9.42
CA TYR A 204 -12.58 -30.00 9.78
C TYR A 204 -13.17 -30.00 11.19
N ASP A 205 -12.51 -29.34 12.16
CA ASP A 205 -13.08 -29.01 13.47
C ASP A 205 -13.48 -27.53 13.49
N PRO A 206 -14.75 -27.20 13.17
CA PRO A 206 -15.18 -25.82 13.00
C PRO A 206 -14.97 -25.01 14.27
N MET A 207 -14.47 -23.78 14.10
CA MET A 207 -14.32 -22.86 15.22
C MET A 207 -15.70 -22.52 15.81
N PRO A 208 -15.92 -22.68 17.13
CA PRO A 208 -17.18 -22.29 17.76
C PRO A 208 -17.52 -20.81 17.53
N ASP A 209 -18.80 -20.51 17.32
CA ASP A 209 -19.28 -19.15 16.97
C ASP A 209 -18.77 -18.06 17.90
N TYR A 210 -18.67 -18.33 19.21
CA TYR A 210 -18.19 -17.34 20.17
C TYR A 210 -16.69 -17.02 19.99
N MET A 211 -15.87 -17.98 19.58
CA MET A 211 -14.44 -17.75 19.29
C MET A 211 -14.28 -17.04 17.95
N LYS A 212 -15.07 -17.43 16.94
CA LYS A 212 -15.08 -16.74 15.65
C LYS A 212 -15.49 -15.28 15.82
N ALA A 213 -16.49 -15.00 16.66
CA ALA A 213 -16.88 -13.63 17.00
C ALA A 213 -15.74 -12.83 17.65
N GLN A 214 -14.88 -13.45 18.47
CA GLN A 214 -13.69 -12.79 19.03
C GLN A 214 -12.66 -12.45 17.95
N VAL A 215 -12.42 -13.34 16.98
CA VAL A 215 -11.56 -13.05 15.82
C VAL A 215 -12.13 -11.89 15.01
N LEU A 216 -13.44 -11.92 14.71
CA LEU A 216 -14.10 -10.90 13.90
C LEU A 216 -14.12 -9.51 14.54
N GLN A 217 -13.98 -9.39 15.87
CA GLN A 217 -13.77 -8.09 16.52
C GLN A 217 -12.50 -7.38 16.02
N GLY A 218 -11.51 -8.13 15.52
CA GLY A 218 -10.31 -7.61 14.89
C GLY A 218 -10.57 -6.76 13.63
N ARG A 219 -11.72 -6.93 12.96
CA ARG A 219 -12.07 -6.12 11.77
C ARG A 219 -12.09 -4.62 12.05
N SER A 220 -12.49 -4.23 13.26
CA SER A 220 -12.56 -2.83 13.70
C SER A 220 -11.30 -2.35 14.43
N ILE A 221 -10.27 -3.18 14.51
CA ILE A 221 -9.00 -2.86 15.18
C ILE A 221 -7.91 -2.71 14.12
N VAL A 222 -7.08 -1.68 14.24
CA VAL A 222 -5.88 -1.51 13.42
C VAL A 222 -4.73 -2.23 14.11
N SER A 223 -4.13 -3.24 13.46
CA SER A 223 -2.95 -3.92 14.03
C SER A 223 -1.69 -3.06 13.90
N LEU A 224 -0.64 -3.36 14.68
CA LEU A 224 0.64 -2.65 14.56
C LEU A 224 1.31 -2.88 13.19
N LYS A 225 1.05 -4.03 12.56
CA LYS A 225 1.48 -4.31 11.19
C LYS A 225 0.82 -3.36 10.21
N GLU A 226 -0.52 -3.24 10.27
CA GLU A 226 -1.26 -2.30 9.41
C GLU A 226 -0.87 -0.85 9.65
N GLU A 227 -0.58 -0.46 10.90
CA GLU A 227 -0.11 0.88 11.20
C GLU A 227 1.25 1.16 10.54
N ALA A 228 2.18 0.21 10.60
CA ALA A 228 3.48 0.33 9.96
C ALA A 228 3.38 0.36 8.42
N GLU A 229 2.53 -0.50 7.83
CA GLU A 229 2.23 -0.51 6.39
C GLU A 229 1.59 0.81 5.94
N SER A 230 0.66 1.34 6.73
CA SER A 230 0.01 2.63 6.48
C SER A 230 1.02 3.79 6.51
N ARG A 231 1.93 3.82 7.49
CA ARG A 231 3.01 4.83 7.55
C ARG A 231 3.99 4.72 6.38
N LEU A 232 4.36 3.50 5.99
CA LEU A 232 5.19 3.27 4.81
C LEU A 232 4.50 3.85 3.56
N GLY A 233 3.21 3.57 3.37
CA GLY A 233 2.42 4.13 2.28
C GLY A 233 2.39 5.66 2.28
N ALA A 234 2.27 6.28 3.46
CA ALA A 234 2.31 7.74 3.61
C ALA A 234 3.65 8.34 3.16
N PHE A 235 4.78 7.78 3.59
CA PHE A 235 6.11 8.27 3.20
C PHE A 235 6.37 8.08 1.70
N ARG A 236 5.94 6.95 1.12
CA ARG A 236 6.02 6.72 -0.33
C ARG A 236 5.18 7.72 -1.13
N LEU A 237 3.98 8.04 -0.63
CA LEU A 237 3.13 9.05 -1.27
C LEU A 237 3.75 10.46 -1.21
N GLU A 238 4.39 10.82 -0.10
CA GLU A 238 5.10 12.09 0.04
C GLU A 238 6.30 12.17 -0.92
N GLU A 239 7.09 11.09 -1.00
CA GLU A 239 8.18 10.94 -1.96
C GLU A 239 7.70 11.11 -3.40
N ALA A 240 6.62 10.40 -3.77
CA ALA A 240 5.99 10.48 -5.09
C ALA A 240 5.58 11.91 -5.45
N ARG A 241 4.89 12.59 -4.52
CA ARG A 241 4.39 13.96 -4.74
C ARG A 241 5.55 14.93 -4.97
N ALA A 242 6.62 14.81 -4.20
CA ALA A 242 7.81 15.63 -4.36
C ALA A 242 8.50 15.36 -5.71
N PHE A 243 8.64 14.08 -6.08
CA PHE A 243 9.19 13.64 -7.37
C PHE A 243 8.41 14.22 -8.56
N TYR A 244 7.08 14.05 -8.61
CA TYR A 244 6.27 14.56 -9.71
C TYR A 244 6.23 16.10 -9.76
N SER A 245 6.29 16.76 -8.61
CA SER A 245 6.37 18.22 -8.55
C SER A 245 7.70 18.73 -9.12
N LEU A 246 8.82 18.05 -8.82
CA LEU A 246 10.12 18.33 -9.44
C LEU A 246 10.12 18.10 -10.94
N ALA A 247 9.61 16.94 -11.38
CA ALA A 247 9.51 16.60 -12.80
C ALA A 247 8.71 17.67 -13.55
N ARG A 248 7.58 18.12 -13.01
CA ARG A 248 6.76 19.19 -13.58
C ARG A 248 7.52 20.52 -13.67
N ILE A 249 8.31 20.87 -12.66
CA ILE A 249 9.14 22.10 -12.69
C ILE A 249 10.12 22.03 -13.86
N PHE A 250 10.83 20.90 -14.02
CA PHE A 250 11.77 20.73 -15.13
C PHE A 250 11.08 20.74 -16.50
N MET A 251 9.92 20.10 -16.62
CA MET A 251 9.17 20.07 -17.88
C MET A 251 8.57 21.43 -18.28
N SER A 252 8.33 22.32 -17.32
CA SER A 252 7.73 23.64 -17.56
C SER A 252 8.75 24.79 -17.64
N ASP A 253 10.04 24.50 -17.49
CA ASP A 253 11.08 25.51 -17.58
C ASP A 253 11.30 25.99 -19.02
N THR A 254 10.94 27.25 -19.27
CA THR A 254 11.15 27.92 -20.55
C THR A 254 12.44 28.77 -20.58
N LEU A 255 13.13 28.94 -19.45
CA LEU A 255 14.33 29.77 -19.34
C LEU A 255 15.59 28.98 -19.70
N THR A 256 15.71 27.75 -19.21
CA THR A 256 16.87 26.87 -19.43
C THR A 256 16.47 25.45 -19.82
N PRO A 257 15.73 25.27 -20.94
CA PRO A 257 15.10 23.99 -21.28
C PRO A 257 16.08 22.82 -21.42
N ALA A 258 17.30 23.04 -21.93
CA ALA A 258 18.31 21.99 -22.05
C ALA A 258 18.79 21.49 -20.67
N ALA A 259 19.15 22.40 -19.77
CA ALA A 259 19.61 22.05 -18.42
C ALA A 259 18.48 21.41 -17.58
N SER A 260 17.24 21.85 -17.78
CA SER A 260 16.07 21.24 -17.14
C SER A 260 15.76 19.85 -17.69
N SER A 261 15.95 19.61 -19.00
CA SER A 261 15.85 18.27 -19.58
C SER A 261 16.91 17.31 -19.01
N ASP A 262 18.15 17.77 -18.83
CA ASP A 262 19.21 16.96 -18.22
C ASP A 262 18.91 16.67 -16.74
N SER A 263 18.37 17.66 -16.02
CA SER A 263 17.97 17.49 -14.62
C SER A 263 16.79 16.53 -14.46
N LEU A 264 15.84 16.54 -15.41
CA LEU A 264 14.75 15.57 -15.47
C LEU A 264 15.29 14.16 -15.75
N ALA A 265 16.19 14.00 -16.71
CA ALA A 265 16.82 12.70 -16.99
C ALA A 265 17.54 12.14 -15.74
N ALA A 266 18.30 12.99 -15.04
CA ALA A 266 18.98 12.61 -13.80
C ALA A 266 18.00 12.26 -12.65
N LEU A 267 16.87 12.95 -12.56
CA LEU A 267 15.83 12.64 -11.58
C LEU A 267 15.18 11.28 -11.87
N LEU A 268 14.82 11.01 -13.12
CA LEU A 268 14.22 9.75 -13.55
C LEU A 268 15.19 8.57 -13.37
N ALA A 269 16.45 8.73 -13.78
CA ALA A 269 17.48 7.70 -13.66
C ALA A 269 17.82 7.33 -12.21
N ALA A 270 17.61 8.24 -11.26
CA ALA A 270 17.82 7.99 -9.84
C ALA A 270 16.64 7.24 -9.17
N SER A 271 15.48 7.17 -9.83
CA SER A 271 14.29 6.53 -9.28
C SER A 271 14.30 5.04 -9.57
N ASN A 272 14.27 4.21 -8.52
CA ASN A 272 14.26 2.75 -8.64
C ASN A 272 12.85 2.19 -8.92
N THR A 273 12.21 2.67 -9.99
CA THR A 273 10.85 2.26 -10.39
C THR A 273 10.79 2.06 -11.89
N VAL A 274 10.15 0.97 -12.32
CA VAL A 274 9.99 0.63 -13.74
C VAL A 274 9.40 1.79 -14.56
N ASN A 275 8.37 2.45 -14.01
CA ASN A 275 7.72 3.60 -14.67
C ASN A 275 8.68 4.78 -14.93
N ALA A 276 9.56 5.11 -13.97
CA ALA A 276 10.54 6.18 -14.17
C ALA A 276 11.53 5.85 -15.29
N HIS A 277 11.93 4.58 -15.42
CA HIS A 277 12.79 4.14 -16.52
C HIS A 277 12.06 4.15 -17.88
N TYR A 278 10.75 3.85 -17.92
CA TYR A 278 9.92 4.08 -19.12
C TYR A 278 9.86 5.56 -19.51
N GLN A 279 9.65 6.45 -18.53
CA GLN A 279 9.65 7.89 -18.78
C GLN A 279 11.02 8.39 -19.25
N LEU A 280 12.10 7.83 -18.72
CA LEU A 280 13.47 8.16 -19.12
C LEU A 280 13.73 7.72 -20.57
N ALA A 281 13.31 6.52 -20.96
CA ALA A 281 13.41 6.06 -22.34
C ALA A 281 12.66 6.98 -23.30
N LEU A 282 11.41 7.36 -22.97
CA LEU A 282 10.64 8.31 -23.77
C LEU A 282 11.25 9.73 -23.78
N LEU A 283 11.90 10.15 -22.71
CA LEU A 283 12.64 11.41 -22.68
C LEU A 283 13.83 11.35 -23.66
N HIS A 284 14.60 10.27 -23.67
CA HIS A 284 15.67 10.03 -24.65
C HIS A 284 15.13 10.04 -26.09
N PHE A 285 13.99 9.41 -26.33
CA PHE A 285 13.31 9.47 -27.64
C PHE A 285 13.02 10.91 -28.07
N ASN A 286 12.44 11.73 -27.19
CA ASN A 286 12.12 13.13 -27.50
C ASN A 286 13.38 13.98 -27.77
N LYS A 287 14.54 13.57 -27.25
CA LYS A 287 15.84 14.20 -27.51
C LYS A 287 16.52 13.68 -28.78
N GLY A 288 15.96 12.67 -29.46
CA GLY A 288 16.58 11.97 -30.59
C GLY A 288 17.66 10.97 -30.20
N GLU A 289 17.76 10.63 -28.91
CA GLU A 289 18.76 9.73 -28.32
C GLU A 289 18.24 8.27 -28.33
N TYR A 290 17.82 7.79 -29.50
CA TYR A 290 17.05 6.54 -29.60
C TYR A 290 17.76 5.32 -29.00
N THR A 291 19.07 5.18 -29.23
CA THR A 291 19.88 4.10 -28.66
C THR A 291 19.86 4.12 -27.14
N GLN A 292 19.97 5.29 -26.52
CA GLN A 292 19.95 5.40 -25.06
C GLN A 292 18.59 4.98 -24.48
N GLY A 293 17.48 5.35 -25.14
CA GLY A 293 16.17 4.89 -24.70
C GLY A 293 15.93 3.40 -24.90
N SER A 294 16.42 2.79 -25.99
CA SER A 294 16.36 1.33 -26.18
C SER A 294 17.20 0.58 -25.15
N ASP A 295 18.39 1.10 -24.81
CA ASP A 295 19.26 0.53 -23.78
C ASP A 295 18.58 0.60 -22.41
N GLU A 296 17.95 1.73 -22.09
CA GLU A 296 17.19 1.91 -20.85
C GLU A 296 16.09 0.85 -20.69
N LEU A 297 15.28 0.65 -21.74
CA LEU A 297 14.23 -0.37 -21.74
C LEU A 297 14.81 -1.78 -21.59
N SER A 298 15.89 -2.09 -22.30
CA SER A 298 16.52 -3.42 -22.26
C SER A 298 17.08 -3.76 -20.86
N ASN A 299 17.52 -2.75 -20.11
CA ASN A 299 18.07 -2.93 -18.77
C ASN A 299 16.99 -3.19 -17.70
N ILE A 300 15.72 -2.83 -17.95
CA ILE A 300 14.64 -2.99 -16.97
C ILE A 300 14.49 -4.45 -16.53
N ALA A 301 14.48 -5.40 -17.48
CA ALA A 301 14.36 -6.82 -17.16
C ALA A 301 15.56 -7.40 -16.37
N THR A 302 16.69 -6.68 -16.34
CA THR A 302 17.88 -7.06 -15.56
C THR A 302 17.89 -6.40 -14.17
N ASN A 303 17.39 -5.17 -14.08
CA ASN A 303 17.42 -4.36 -12.87
C ASN A 303 16.20 -4.58 -11.96
N PHE A 304 15.08 -5.02 -12.54
CA PHE A 304 13.82 -5.25 -11.83
C PHE A 304 13.40 -6.70 -11.95
N THR A 305 12.92 -7.26 -10.84
CA THR A 305 12.23 -8.56 -10.87
C THR A 305 10.79 -8.30 -11.25
N LEU A 306 10.40 -8.75 -12.44
CA LEU A 306 9.05 -8.60 -12.97
C LEU A 306 8.28 -9.92 -12.86
N ASP A 307 7.01 -9.86 -12.49
CA ASP A 307 6.11 -10.99 -12.61
C ASP A 307 5.66 -11.22 -14.07
N ALA A 308 4.81 -12.23 -14.29
CA ALA A 308 4.38 -12.60 -15.64
C ALA A 308 3.56 -11.50 -16.33
N ASP A 309 2.71 -10.80 -15.59
CA ASP A 309 1.87 -9.73 -16.13
C ASP A 309 2.69 -8.46 -16.39
N GLU A 310 3.61 -8.14 -15.47
CA GLU A 310 4.57 -7.04 -15.61
C GLU A 310 5.51 -7.26 -16.80
N LEU A 311 5.96 -8.49 -17.04
CA LEU A 311 6.80 -8.83 -18.18
C LEU A 311 6.06 -8.63 -19.51
N MET A 312 4.77 -9.00 -19.57
CA MET A 312 3.94 -8.72 -20.74
C MET A 312 3.74 -7.22 -20.96
N ALA A 313 3.46 -6.46 -19.89
CA ALA A 313 3.33 -5.01 -19.97
C ALA A 313 4.64 -4.35 -20.43
N HIS A 314 5.78 -4.87 -19.94
CA HIS A 314 7.10 -4.44 -20.37
C HIS A 314 7.34 -4.70 -21.85
N GLN A 315 7.03 -5.89 -22.34
CA GLN A 315 7.17 -6.21 -23.76
C GLN A 315 6.30 -5.29 -24.64
N ASN A 316 5.06 -5.00 -24.22
CA ASN A 316 4.20 -4.05 -24.94
C ASN A 316 4.82 -2.64 -25.02
N MET A 317 5.50 -2.20 -23.96
CA MET A 317 6.19 -0.91 -23.94
C MET A 317 7.42 -0.90 -24.86
N VAL A 318 8.18 -2.00 -24.89
CA VAL A 318 9.31 -2.18 -25.83
C VAL A 318 8.81 -2.14 -27.27
N ASP A 319 7.78 -2.91 -27.60
CA ASP A 319 7.20 -2.95 -28.95
C ASP A 319 6.67 -1.58 -29.38
N TYR A 320 6.03 -0.85 -28.47
CA TYR A 320 5.56 0.52 -28.73
C TYR A 320 6.72 1.48 -28.98
N TYR A 321 7.79 1.41 -28.19
CA TYR A 321 8.97 2.25 -28.35
C TYR A 321 9.67 1.98 -29.68
N ASP A 322 9.86 0.70 -30.04
CA ASP A 322 10.48 0.30 -31.30
C ASP A 322 9.68 0.81 -32.51
N TRP A 323 8.34 0.76 -32.44
CA TRP A 323 7.47 1.34 -33.46
C TRP A 323 7.65 2.86 -33.62
N LEU A 324 7.96 3.60 -32.55
CA LEU A 324 8.20 5.04 -32.63
C LEU A 324 9.53 5.40 -33.29
N VAL A 325 10.54 4.51 -33.20
CA VAL A 325 11.91 4.76 -33.67
C VAL A 325 12.10 4.36 -35.15
N THR A 326 11.23 3.52 -35.70
CA THR A 326 11.22 3.12 -37.12
C THR A 326 10.57 4.15 -38.05
#